data_AF-A0A1V5CX96-F1
#
_entry.id   AF-A0A1V5CX96-F1
#
_cell.length_a   1.000
_cell.length_b   1.000
_cell.length_c   1.000
_cell.angle_alpha   90.00
_cell.angle_beta   90.00
_cell.angle_gamma   90.00
#
_symmetry.space_group_name_H-M   'P 1'
#
loop_
_entity.id
_entity.type
_entity.pdbx_description
1 polymer ?
#
loop_
_entity_poly.entity_id
_entity_poly.type
_entity_poly.pdbx_seq_one_letter_code
_entity_poly.pdbx_strand_id
1 'polypeptide(L)'
;MKPGRKVKVTIPHQKKEFHAVVSKVLPQFDAASRTLKVRLEMDNPAYVLRPDMFVDVEFPVTLPPALIVPADAILDSGLKKTVFVDRGNGFFEPRQVETGWRLGDRVEITRGLMAGEQIVVSGNFLIDSESRMKMAAAGMQGTAKKPGERVKDPVCGMEVDPKSSKGAGLFIEHDGKAYYFCMPECKQEFVKNPQHYAEKKNGGRSLETPGKPMAKEPMDMPDPARNTPHD
;
A
#
# COMPACT_ATOMS: atom_id res chain seq x y z
N MET A 1 -39.28 7.49 8.81
CA MET A 1 -40.30 8.57 8.83
C MET A 1 -41.18 8.43 10.06
N LYS A 2 -41.42 9.51 10.80
CA LYS A 2 -42.33 9.51 11.96
C LYS A 2 -43.56 10.39 11.64
N PRO A 3 -44.78 10.01 12.07
CA PRO A 3 -45.94 10.91 12.05
C PRO A 3 -45.64 12.24 12.76
N GLY A 4 -46.24 13.34 12.30
CA GLY A 4 -46.03 14.69 12.83
C GLY A 4 -44.84 15.45 12.25
N ARG A 5 -44.06 14.85 11.34
CA ARG A 5 -42.95 15.52 10.65
C ARG A 5 -43.50 16.60 9.70
N LYS A 6 -43.02 17.83 9.81
CA LYS A 6 -43.26 18.90 8.83
C LYS A 6 -42.41 18.67 7.60
N VAL A 7 -43.00 18.83 6.42
CA VAL A 7 -42.39 18.59 5.11
C VAL A 7 -42.73 19.73 4.18
N LYS A 8 -41.85 20.00 3.22
CA LYS A 8 -42.07 21.03 2.21
C LYS A 8 -42.75 20.40 1.00
N VAL A 9 -43.82 21.02 0.54
CA VAL A 9 -44.55 20.62 -0.66
C VAL A 9 -44.48 21.75 -1.67
N THR A 10 -44.07 21.45 -2.90
CA THR A 10 -43.97 22.43 -3.98
C THR A 10 -44.91 22.04 -5.12
N ILE A 11 -45.68 23.00 -5.63
CA ILE A 11 -46.49 22.80 -6.84
C ILE A 11 -45.64 23.21 -8.05
N PRO A 12 -45.17 22.27 -8.90
CA PRO A 12 -44.15 22.55 -9.92
C PRO A 12 -44.57 23.67 -10.88
N HIS A 13 -45.85 23.70 -11.27
CA HIS A 13 -46.37 24.65 -12.25
C HIS A 13 -46.60 26.06 -11.71
N GLN A 14 -46.66 26.24 -10.39
CA GLN A 14 -46.91 27.55 -9.76
C GLN A 14 -45.72 28.05 -8.94
N LYS A 15 -44.69 27.22 -8.72
CA LYS A 15 -43.56 27.47 -7.81
C LYS A 15 -44.01 27.97 -6.42
N LYS A 16 -45.19 27.55 -5.97
CA LYS A 16 -45.71 27.85 -4.64
C LYS A 16 -45.31 26.74 -3.69
N GLU A 17 -44.81 27.14 -2.52
CA GLU A 17 -44.41 26.24 -1.45
C GLU A 17 -45.47 26.23 -0.34
N PHE A 18 -45.80 25.03 0.13
CA PHE A 18 -46.70 24.79 1.24
C PHE A 18 -46.01 23.90 2.27
N HIS A 19 -46.40 24.06 3.53
CA HIS A 19 -45.95 23.18 4.61
C HIS A 19 -47.03 22.14 4.87
N ALA A 20 -46.66 20.86 4.81
CA ALA A 20 -47.54 19.76 5.14
C ALA A 20 -47.03 19.00 6.37
N VAL A 21 -47.92 18.32 7.07
CA VAL A 21 -47.61 17.45 8.19
C VAL A 21 -47.91 16.01 7.79
N VAL A 22 -46.99 15.10 8.10
CA VAL A 22 -47.21 13.67 7.91
C VAL A 22 -48.27 13.19 8.90
N SER A 23 -49.50 12.94 8.45
CA SER A 23 -50.59 12.50 9.33
C SER A 23 -50.54 11.00 9.59
N LYS A 24 -50.37 10.20 8.53
CA LYS A 24 -50.29 8.74 8.66
C LYS A 24 -49.35 8.14 7.63
N VAL A 25 -48.48 7.26 8.12
CA VAL A 25 -47.68 6.37 7.29
C VAL A 25 -48.42 5.04 7.28
N LEU A 26 -49.00 4.64 6.15
CA LEU A 26 -49.68 3.35 6.07
C LEU A 26 -48.61 2.26 6.01
N PRO A 27 -48.64 1.23 6.87
CA PRO A 27 -47.63 0.15 6.89
C PRO A 27 -47.73 -0.78 5.67
N GLN A 28 -48.65 -0.51 4.76
CA GLN A 28 -48.87 -1.31 3.57
C GLN A 28 -47.88 -0.89 2.48
N PHE A 29 -46.82 -1.68 2.36
CA PHE A 29 -45.88 -1.60 1.25
C PHE A 29 -46.56 -2.11 -0.01
N ASP A 30 -46.52 -1.32 -1.08
CA ASP A 30 -46.91 -1.84 -2.39
C ASP A 30 -45.74 -2.72 -2.89
N ALA A 31 -45.91 -4.04 -2.86
CA ALA A 31 -44.83 -4.97 -3.17
C ALA A 31 -44.38 -4.90 -4.64
N ALA A 32 -45.26 -4.48 -5.56
CA ALA A 32 -44.97 -4.36 -6.98
C ALA A 32 -44.09 -3.14 -7.29
N SER A 33 -44.38 -2.00 -6.67
CA SER A 33 -43.64 -0.74 -6.86
C SER A 33 -42.57 -0.48 -5.80
N ARG A 34 -42.54 -1.26 -4.72
CA ARG A 34 -41.70 -1.06 -3.53
C ARG A 34 -41.85 0.35 -2.95
N THR A 35 -43.06 0.90 -3.01
CA THR A 35 -43.37 2.24 -2.49
C THR A 35 -44.17 2.19 -1.20
N LEU A 36 -43.97 3.19 -0.35
CA LEU A 36 -44.71 3.40 0.89
C LEU A 36 -45.71 4.53 0.69
N LYS A 37 -47.00 4.26 0.91
CA LYS A 37 -48.04 5.29 0.83
C LYS A 37 -48.05 6.13 2.10
N VAL A 38 -47.74 7.42 1.95
CA VAL A 38 -47.75 8.40 3.04
C VAL A 38 -48.88 9.40 2.81
N ARG A 39 -49.70 9.63 3.84
CA ARG A 39 -50.73 10.67 3.84
C ARG A 39 -50.18 11.92 4.49
N LEU A 40 -50.27 13.03 3.77
CA LEU A 40 -49.89 14.36 4.20
C LEU A 40 -51.15 15.22 4.36
N GLU A 41 -51.19 16.02 5.42
CA GLU A 41 -52.24 17.00 5.65
C GLU A 41 -51.63 18.40 5.59
N MET A 42 -52.29 19.31 4.86
CA MET A 42 -51.86 20.69 4.72
C MET A 42 -53.06 21.61 4.54
N ASP A 43 -52.88 22.86 4.92
CA ASP A 43 -53.85 23.90 4.63
C ASP A 43 -53.86 24.21 3.14
N ASN A 44 -55.06 24.28 2.55
CA ASN A 44 -55.27 24.64 1.15
C ASN A 44 -55.99 25.98 1.04
N PRO A 45 -55.39 27.09 1.51
CA PRO A 45 -56.01 28.40 1.42
C PRO A 45 -56.23 28.77 -0.05
N ALA A 46 -57.41 29.32 -0.35
CA ALA A 46 -57.85 29.65 -1.71
C ALA A 46 -58.00 28.45 -2.67
N TYR A 47 -58.12 27.21 -2.16
CA TYR A 47 -58.41 25.99 -2.95
C TYR A 47 -57.47 25.77 -4.15
N VAL A 48 -56.20 26.14 -3.98
CA VAL A 48 -55.18 26.08 -5.04
C VAL A 48 -54.84 24.64 -5.41
N LEU A 49 -54.83 23.73 -4.42
CA LEU A 49 -54.65 22.30 -4.64
C LEU A 49 -55.97 21.67 -5.08
N ARG A 50 -55.94 21.01 -6.25
CA ARG A 50 -57.07 20.26 -6.80
C ARG A 50 -56.81 18.76 -6.69
N PRO A 51 -57.86 17.92 -6.62
CA PRO A 51 -57.72 16.48 -6.81
C PRO A 51 -56.96 16.16 -8.10
N ASP A 52 -56.23 15.04 -8.09
CA ASP A 52 -55.41 14.53 -9.20
C ASP A 52 -54.22 15.43 -9.62
N MET A 53 -53.91 16.48 -8.84
CA MET A 53 -52.73 17.31 -9.05
C MET A 53 -51.47 16.64 -8.48
N PHE A 54 -50.38 16.66 -9.25
CA PHE A 54 -49.05 16.24 -8.78
C PHE A 54 -48.33 17.37 -8.04
N VAL A 55 -47.63 17.00 -6.98
CA VAL A 55 -46.81 17.90 -6.16
C VAL A 55 -45.47 17.24 -5.87
N ASP A 56 -44.43 18.06 -5.75
CA ASP A 56 -43.13 17.61 -5.28
C ASP A 56 -43.08 17.73 -3.77
N VAL A 57 -42.59 16.69 -3.09
CA VAL A 57 -42.48 16.69 -1.62
C VAL A 57 -41.04 16.44 -1.22
N GLU A 58 -40.47 17.39 -0.48
CA GLU A 58 -39.14 17.29 0.08
C GLU A 58 -39.20 16.90 1.55
N PHE A 59 -38.57 15.77 1.86
CA PHE A 59 -38.45 15.27 3.23
C PHE A 59 -37.05 15.58 3.76
N PRO A 60 -36.90 16.53 4.70
CA PRO A 60 -35.61 16.76 5.33
C PRO A 60 -35.25 15.54 6.18
N VAL A 61 -34.15 14.88 5.82
CA VAL A 61 -33.55 13.80 6.60
C VAL A 61 -32.42 14.39 7.42
N THR A 62 -32.50 14.26 8.74
CA THR A 62 -31.42 14.64 9.64
C THR A 62 -30.57 13.41 9.86
N LEU A 63 -29.32 13.47 9.41
CA LEU A 63 -28.34 12.43 9.64
C LEU A 63 -27.59 12.72 10.95
N PRO A 64 -27.19 11.68 11.71
CA PRO A 64 -26.25 11.89 12.81
C PRO A 64 -24.93 12.48 12.28
N PRO A 65 -24.15 13.19 13.12
CA PRO A 65 -22.82 13.65 12.73
C PRO A 65 -21.96 12.47 12.26
N ALA A 66 -21.43 12.55 11.05
CA ALA A 66 -20.61 11.51 10.44
C ALA A 66 -19.43 12.14 9.69
N LEU A 67 -18.35 11.38 9.54
CA LEU A 67 -17.22 11.77 8.71
C LEU A 67 -17.62 11.65 7.24
N ILE A 68 -17.55 12.75 6.51
CA ILE A 68 -17.95 12.79 5.10
C ILE A 68 -16.78 13.30 4.28
N VAL A 69 -16.48 12.56 3.22
CA VAL A 69 -15.43 12.91 2.24
C VAL A 69 -16.03 13.01 0.84
N PRO A 70 -15.42 13.78 -0.08
CA PRO A 70 -15.81 13.76 -1.48
C PRO A 70 -15.59 12.36 -2.07
N ALA A 71 -16.49 11.92 -2.94
CA ALA A 71 -16.40 10.62 -3.61
C ALA A 71 -15.09 10.48 -4.40
N ASP A 72 -14.59 11.58 -4.96
CA ASP A 72 -13.35 11.61 -5.76
C ASP A 72 -12.09 11.39 -4.91
N ALA A 73 -12.18 11.48 -3.58
CA ALA A 73 -11.06 11.15 -2.69
C ALA A 73 -10.91 9.64 -2.43
N ILE A 74 -11.90 8.83 -2.82
CA ILE A 74 -11.94 7.40 -2.55
C ILE A 74 -11.52 6.65 -3.82
N LEU A 75 -10.39 5.94 -3.75
CA LEU A 75 -10.02 4.95 -4.74
C LEU A 75 -10.71 3.63 -4.43
N ASP A 76 -11.67 3.27 -5.28
CA ASP A 76 -12.40 2.01 -5.22
C ASP A 76 -11.78 1.02 -6.22
N SER A 77 -11.07 0.00 -5.71
CA SER A 77 -10.52 -1.07 -6.54
C SER A 77 -11.45 -2.28 -6.64
N GLY A 78 -12.72 -2.14 -6.21
CA GLY A 78 -13.71 -3.21 -6.09
C GLY A 78 -13.51 -4.13 -4.87
N LEU A 79 -12.26 -4.47 -4.55
CA LEU A 79 -11.91 -5.30 -3.39
C LEU A 79 -11.76 -4.51 -2.09
N LYS A 80 -11.30 -3.26 -2.20
CA LYS A 80 -11.07 -2.38 -1.06
C LYS A 80 -11.21 -0.92 -1.49
N LYS A 81 -11.59 -0.09 -0.54
CA LYS A 81 -11.65 1.36 -0.70
C LYS A 81 -10.48 1.98 0.03
N THR A 82 -9.74 2.85 -0.64
CA THR A 82 -8.52 3.46 -0.10
C THR A 82 -8.59 4.98 -0.28
N VAL A 83 -8.24 5.70 0.77
CA VAL A 83 -8.08 7.16 0.77
C VAL A 83 -6.62 7.47 1.09
N PHE A 84 -6.07 8.48 0.44
CA PHE A 84 -4.70 8.95 0.73
C PHE A 84 -4.77 10.10 1.73
N VAL A 85 -4.18 9.90 2.90
CA VAL A 85 -4.06 10.92 3.94
C VAL A 85 -2.77 11.67 3.72
N ASP A 86 -2.84 13.00 3.64
CA ASP A 86 -1.68 13.86 3.57
C ASP A 86 -1.05 14.01 4.96
N ARG A 87 0.20 13.58 5.09
CA ARG A 87 1.02 13.74 6.30
C ARG A 87 1.89 14.99 6.27
N GLY A 88 1.81 15.77 5.19
CA GLY A 88 2.68 16.90 4.90
C GLY A 88 3.97 16.47 4.18
N ASN A 89 4.72 17.47 3.72
CA ASN A 89 6.02 17.30 3.05
C ASN A 89 5.97 16.37 1.81
N GLY A 90 4.81 16.25 1.16
CA GLY A 90 4.62 15.37 -0.01
C GLY A 90 4.50 13.89 0.33
N PHE A 91 4.35 13.51 1.60
CA PHE A 91 4.12 12.14 2.02
C PHE A 91 2.63 11.84 2.11
N PHE A 92 2.18 10.91 1.26
CA PHE A 92 0.82 10.42 1.25
C PHE A 92 0.75 9.01 1.83
N GLU A 93 -0.07 8.83 2.85
CA GLU A 93 -0.28 7.54 3.50
C GLU A 93 -1.56 6.88 2.94
N PRO A 94 -1.47 5.74 2.24
CA PRO A 94 -2.65 5.02 1.79
C PRO A 94 -3.36 4.38 2.99
N ARG A 95 -4.62 4.71 3.18
CA ARG A 95 -5.44 4.15 4.26
C ARG A 95 -6.68 3.47 3.72
N GLN A 96 -6.87 2.22 4.13
CA GLN A 96 -8.10 1.51 3.85
C GLN A 96 -9.24 2.06 4.69
N VAL A 97 -10.37 2.34 4.04
CA VAL A 97 -11.56 2.91 4.68
C VAL A 97 -12.77 2.03 4.45
N GLU A 98 -13.70 2.08 5.40
CA GLU A 98 -15.06 1.57 5.23
C GLU A 98 -16.00 2.74 4.95
N THR A 99 -16.86 2.59 3.95
CA THR A 99 -17.79 3.63 3.52
C THR A 99 -19.23 3.27 3.87
N GLY A 100 -20.00 4.25 4.32
CA GLY A 100 -21.43 4.14 4.59
C GLY A 100 -22.27 4.69 3.44
N TRP A 101 -23.17 5.61 3.78
CA TRP A 101 -24.12 6.17 2.84
C TRP A 101 -23.44 7.11 1.83
N ARG A 102 -23.91 7.07 0.59
CA ARG A 102 -23.51 8.00 -0.46
C ARG A 102 -24.65 8.96 -0.76
N LEU A 103 -24.39 10.25 -0.62
CA LEU A 103 -25.30 11.35 -0.97
C LEU A 103 -24.64 12.21 -2.04
N GLY A 104 -25.06 12.02 -3.31
CA GLY A 104 -24.52 12.77 -4.44
C GLY A 104 -23.02 12.55 -4.65
N ASP A 105 -22.25 13.61 -4.48
CA ASP A 105 -20.78 13.70 -4.58
C ASP A 105 -20.06 13.39 -3.25
N ARG A 106 -20.81 13.14 -2.18
CA ARG A 106 -20.28 12.92 -0.84
C ARG A 106 -20.51 11.49 -0.36
N VAL A 107 -19.51 10.94 0.33
CA VAL A 107 -19.52 9.60 0.86
C VAL A 107 -19.20 9.64 2.35
N GLU A 108 -20.02 8.96 3.13
CA GLU A 108 -19.79 8.76 4.56
C GLU A 108 -18.67 7.74 4.78
N ILE A 109 -17.79 8.02 5.73
CA ILE A 109 -16.73 7.13 6.20
C ILE A 109 -17.12 6.61 7.58
N THR A 110 -17.34 5.31 7.67
CA THR A 110 -17.70 4.64 8.92
C THR A 110 -16.46 4.26 9.72
N ARG A 111 -15.35 3.92 9.04
CA ARG A 111 -14.06 3.57 9.67
C ARG A 111 -12.88 3.92 8.78
N GLY A 112 -11.73 4.08 9.43
CA GLY A 112 -10.44 4.24 8.76
C GLY A 112 -10.01 5.69 8.55
N LEU A 113 -10.79 6.69 8.97
CA LEU A 113 -10.34 8.09 9.01
C LEU A 113 -10.76 8.74 10.32
N MET A 114 -10.04 9.79 10.70
CA MET A 114 -10.37 10.64 11.84
C MET A 114 -10.76 12.04 11.39
N ALA A 115 -11.58 12.72 12.21
CA ALA A 115 -11.93 14.12 11.98
C ALA A 115 -10.66 14.99 11.98
N GLY A 116 -10.54 15.88 11.00
CA GLY A 116 -9.42 16.82 10.87
C GLY A 116 -8.22 16.29 10.10
N GLU A 117 -8.21 15.02 9.68
CA GLU A 117 -7.17 14.53 8.75
C GLU A 117 -7.32 15.18 7.38
N GLN A 118 -6.20 15.61 6.80
CA GLN A 118 -6.17 16.11 5.43
C GLN A 118 -6.10 14.93 4.47
N ILE A 119 -7.00 14.93 3.49
CA ILE A 119 -7.10 13.88 2.49
C ILE A 119 -6.90 14.45 1.11
N VAL A 120 -6.30 13.65 0.23
CA VAL A 120 -6.15 14.02 -1.17
C VAL A 120 -7.48 13.76 -1.87
N VAL A 121 -8.19 14.83 -2.19
CA VAL A 121 -9.32 14.79 -3.12
C VAL A 121 -8.72 14.78 -4.51
N SER A 122 -8.98 13.75 -5.32
CA SER A 122 -8.29 13.54 -6.60
C SER A 122 -8.23 14.81 -7.44
N GLY A 123 -7.08 15.50 -7.38
CA GLY A 123 -6.65 16.42 -8.39
C GLY A 123 -6.15 15.58 -9.54
N ASN A 124 -6.96 15.47 -10.58
CA ASN A 124 -6.60 15.11 -11.94
C ASN A 124 -5.35 14.22 -12.06
N PHE A 125 -5.56 12.94 -12.38
CA PHE A 125 -4.68 11.88 -12.93
C PHE A 125 -3.34 12.28 -13.63
N LEU A 126 -3.11 13.56 -13.96
CA LEU A 126 -1.89 14.16 -14.52
C LEU A 126 -0.63 14.07 -13.64
N ILE A 127 -0.70 13.84 -12.33
CA ILE A 127 0.54 13.72 -11.52
C ILE A 127 1.07 12.27 -11.48
N ASP A 128 0.24 11.27 -11.81
CA ASP A 128 0.66 9.87 -11.81
C ASP A 128 1.11 9.37 -13.20
N SER A 129 0.73 10.03 -14.32
CA SER A 129 1.27 9.68 -15.64
C SER A 129 2.70 10.21 -15.88
N GLU A 130 3.07 11.39 -15.40
CA GLU A 130 4.47 11.86 -15.50
C GLU A 130 5.37 11.25 -14.45
N SER A 131 4.88 11.03 -13.22
CA SER A 131 5.66 10.38 -12.16
C SER A 131 5.81 8.89 -12.44
N ARG A 132 4.82 8.18 -12.98
CA ARG A 132 5.03 6.80 -13.49
C ARG A 132 5.72 6.74 -14.83
N MET A 133 5.65 7.72 -15.75
CA MET A 133 6.53 7.67 -16.92
C MET A 133 7.98 7.95 -16.55
N LYS A 134 8.27 8.91 -15.68
CA LYS A 134 9.63 9.14 -15.18
C LYS A 134 10.09 8.02 -14.24
N MET A 135 9.22 7.40 -13.45
CA MET A 135 9.55 6.23 -12.61
C MET A 135 9.38 4.88 -13.31
N ALA A 136 8.79 4.78 -14.49
CA ALA A 136 8.91 3.60 -15.36
C ALA A 136 10.15 3.74 -16.24
N ALA A 137 10.49 4.95 -16.69
CA ALA A 137 11.78 5.22 -17.34
C ALA A 137 12.97 5.17 -16.35
N ALA A 138 12.78 5.56 -15.08
CA ALA A 138 13.80 5.52 -14.03
C ALA A 138 13.70 4.29 -13.10
N GLY A 139 12.53 3.70 -12.90
CA GLY A 139 12.29 2.51 -12.06
C GLY A 139 12.20 1.19 -12.83
N MET A 140 12.30 1.21 -14.17
CA MET A 140 12.91 0.09 -14.90
C MET A 140 14.45 0.17 -14.90
N GLN A 141 15.05 1.09 -14.13
CA GLN A 141 16.49 1.14 -13.86
C GLN A 141 16.77 1.11 -12.34
N GLY A 142 16.24 0.08 -11.67
CA GLY A 142 16.59 -0.25 -10.30
C GLY A 142 15.53 -1.20 -9.75
N THR A 143 15.47 -2.46 -10.17
CA THR A 143 16.37 -3.52 -9.68
C THR A 143 16.50 -4.67 -10.69
N ALA A 144 16.74 -4.37 -11.95
CA ALA A 144 17.37 -5.33 -12.86
C ALA A 144 18.78 -4.82 -13.15
N LYS A 145 19.71 -5.20 -12.26
CA LYS A 145 21.15 -5.19 -12.56
C LYS A 145 21.28 -5.82 -13.95
N LYS A 146 21.64 -5.00 -14.96
CA LYS A 146 22.09 -5.50 -16.27
C LYS A 146 23.01 -6.70 -16.02
N PRO A 147 23.09 -7.71 -16.90
CA PRO A 147 24.24 -8.60 -16.92
C PRO A 147 25.45 -7.74 -17.31
N GLY A 148 25.98 -7.00 -16.33
CA GLY A 148 27.33 -6.48 -16.37
C GLY A 148 28.24 -7.69 -16.30
N GLU A 149 29.29 -7.67 -17.12
CA GLU A 149 30.38 -8.63 -17.13
C GLU A 149 30.74 -9.04 -15.69
N ARG A 150 30.25 -10.22 -15.30
CA ARG A 150 30.51 -10.77 -13.98
C ARG A 150 31.89 -11.39 -14.03
N VAL A 151 32.76 -10.92 -13.16
CA VAL A 151 34.12 -11.47 -13.03
C VAL A 151 34.13 -12.39 -11.83
N LYS A 152 34.95 -13.44 -11.90
CA LYS A 152 35.05 -14.42 -10.83
C LYS A 152 36.04 -13.93 -9.77
N ASP A 153 35.62 -13.92 -8.52
CA ASP A 153 36.52 -13.74 -7.38
C ASP A 153 37.52 -14.93 -7.36
N PRO A 154 38.85 -14.68 -7.43
CA PRO A 154 39.85 -15.72 -7.52
C PRO A 154 40.02 -16.54 -6.23
N VAL A 155 39.54 -16.05 -5.09
CA VAL A 155 39.68 -16.70 -3.79
C VAL A 155 38.55 -17.70 -3.55
N CYS A 156 37.30 -17.27 -3.69
CA CYS A 156 36.14 -18.11 -3.39
C CYS A 156 35.38 -18.61 -4.63
N GLY A 157 35.63 -18.00 -5.79
CA GLY A 157 34.96 -18.36 -7.04
C GLY A 157 33.57 -17.76 -7.23
N MET A 158 33.12 -16.85 -6.35
CA MET A 158 31.85 -16.14 -6.52
C MET A 158 31.91 -15.13 -7.66
N GLU A 159 30.78 -14.98 -8.35
CA GLU A 159 30.63 -13.97 -9.40
C GLU A 159 30.36 -12.59 -8.79
N VAL A 160 31.22 -11.63 -9.12
CA VAL A 160 31.11 -10.26 -8.61
C VAL A 160 30.97 -9.26 -9.74
N ASP A 161 30.39 -8.11 -9.40
CA ASP A 161 30.28 -6.99 -10.32
C ASP A 161 31.47 -6.04 -10.11
N PRO A 162 32.31 -5.82 -11.14
CA PRO A 162 33.49 -4.96 -11.03
C PRO A 162 33.19 -3.55 -10.55
N LYS A 163 32.04 -2.96 -10.91
CA LYS A 163 31.68 -1.59 -10.52
C LYS A 163 31.25 -1.54 -9.06
N SER A 164 30.47 -2.52 -8.62
CA SER A 164 30.09 -2.67 -7.21
C SER A 164 31.33 -2.89 -6.33
N SER A 165 32.24 -3.79 -6.73
CA SER A 165 33.49 -4.04 -6.00
C SER A 165 34.42 -2.84 -5.99
N LYS A 166 34.54 -2.06 -7.08
CA LYS A 166 35.28 -0.79 -7.08
C LYS A 166 34.67 0.24 -6.12
N GLY A 167 33.35 0.41 -6.16
CA GLY A 167 32.64 1.34 -5.27
C GLY A 167 32.78 0.99 -3.79
N ALA A 168 32.91 -0.30 -3.46
CA ALA A 168 33.15 -0.79 -2.11
C ALA A 168 34.64 -0.88 -1.72
N GLY A 169 35.57 -0.52 -2.62
CA GLY A 169 37.02 -0.67 -2.38
C GLY A 169 37.50 -2.13 -2.32
N LEU A 170 36.71 -3.08 -2.81
CA LEU A 170 36.99 -4.52 -2.84
C LEU A 170 37.65 -4.95 -4.16
N PHE A 171 38.73 -4.27 -4.54
CA PHE A 171 39.53 -4.62 -5.73
C PHE A 171 41.02 -4.39 -5.48
N ILE A 172 41.87 -5.08 -6.25
CA ILE A 172 43.33 -4.96 -6.24
C ILE A 172 43.85 -5.07 -7.67
N GLU A 173 44.85 -4.28 -8.03
CA GLU A 173 45.61 -4.46 -9.27
C GLU A 173 46.93 -5.18 -8.96
N HIS A 174 47.17 -6.33 -9.60
CA HIS A 174 48.40 -7.13 -9.46
C HIS A 174 48.83 -7.63 -10.83
N ASP A 175 50.13 -7.51 -11.17
CA ASP A 175 50.69 -7.89 -12.48
C ASP A 175 49.93 -7.32 -13.70
N GLY A 176 49.48 -6.07 -13.59
CA GLY A 176 48.72 -5.38 -14.65
C GLY A 176 47.29 -5.88 -14.83
N LYS A 177 46.76 -6.69 -13.91
CA LYS A 177 45.38 -7.19 -13.92
C LYS A 177 44.61 -6.74 -12.68
N ALA A 178 43.38 -6.29 -12.90
CA ALA A 178 42.45 -5.96 -11.82
C ALA A 178 41.69 -7.21 -11.36
N TYR A 179 41.81 -7.53 -10.07
CA TYR A 179 41.08 -8.57 -9.37
C TYR A 179 40.01 -7.94 -8.47
N TYR A 180 38.85 -8.57 -8.44
CA TYR A 180 37.66 -8.07 -7.75
C TYR A 180 37.18 -9.09 -6.74
N PHE A 181 36.78 -8.62 -5.57
CA PHE A 181 36.43 -9.47 -4.44
C PHE A 181 34.99 -9.25 -4.01
N CYS A 182 34.35 -10.34 -3.58
CA CYS A 182 32.98 -10.31 -3.08
C CYS A 182 32.90 -9.78 -1.66
N MET A 183 33.95 -9.98 -0.86
CA MET A 183 34.01 -9.61 0.55
C MET A 183 35.41 -9.09 0.93
N PRO A 184 35.52 -8.31 2.02
CA PRO A 184 36.80 -7.84 2.55
C PRO A 184 37.78 -8.98 2.87
N GLU A 185 37.28 -10.12 3.34
CA GLU A 185 38.07 -11.29 3.68
C GLU A 185 38.78 -11.88 2.46
N CYS A 186 38.06 -12.05 1.34
CA CYS A 186 38.64 -12.52 0.08
C CYS A 186 39.72 -11.56 -0.43
N LYS A 187 39.51 -10.24 -0.30
CA LYS A 187 40.56 -9.26 -0.62
C LYS A 187 41.81 -9.44 0.25
N GLN A 188 41.62 -9.63 1.57
CA GLN A 188 42.74 -9.82 2.50
C GLN A 188 43.51 -11.11 2.25
N GLU A 189 42.83 -12.21 1.92
CA GLU A 189 43.47 -13.47 1.58
C GLU A 189 44.29 -13.37 0.30
N PHE A 190 43.79 -12.67 -0.72
CA PHE A 190 44.53 -12.40 -1.94
C PHE A 190 45.79 -11.56 -1.68
N VAL A 191 45.73 -10.56 -0.78
CA VAL A 191 46.91 -9.76 -0.39
C VAL A 191 47.98 -10.61 0.29
N LYS A 192 47.58 -11.59 1.09
CA LYS A 192 48.53 -12.46 1.81
C LYS A 192 49.29 -13.38 0.85
N ASN A 193 48.62 -13.93 -0.16
CA ASN A 193 49.20 -14.92 -1.09
C ASN A 193 48.79 -14.65 -2.56
N PRO A 194 49.18 -13.52 -3.17
CA PRO A 194 48.66 -13.12 -4.48
C PRO A 194 49.07 -14.08 -5.61
N GLN A 195 50.28 -14.63 -5.54
CA GLN A 195 50.79 -15.60 -6.53
C GLN A 195 49.92 -16.85 -6.62
N HIS A 196 49.47 -17.39 -5.47
CA HIS A 196 48.65 -18.60 -5.41
C HIS A 196 47.30 -18.45 -6.14
N TYR A 197 46.71 -17.26 -6.09
CA TYR A 197 45.40 -16.98 -6.68
C TYR A 197 45.49 -16.38 -8.10
N ALA A 198 46.59 -15.69 -8.43
CA ALA A 198 46.80 -15.07 -9.74
C ALA A 198 47.16 -16.10 -10.84
N GLU A 199 47.78 -17.23 -10.48
CA GLU A 199 48.27 -18.24 -11.43
C GLU A 199 47.19 -19.23 -11.92
N LYS A 200 45.99 -19.25 -11.34
CA LYS A 200 44.92 -20.19 -11.73
C LYS A 200 44.21 -19.75 -13.03
N LYS A 201 44.91 -19.84 -14.16
CA LYS A 201 44.39 -19.57 -15.52
C LYS A 201 43.43 -20.69 -15.98
N ASN A 202 42.19 -20.31 -16.25
CA ASN A 202 41.20 -20.90 -17.16
C ASN A 202 41.29 -22.41 -17.51
N GLY A 203 40.39 -23.20 -16.93
CA GLY A 203 40.01 -24.52 -17.43
C GLY A 203 38.74 -25.02 -16.75
N GLY A 204 37.64 -25.14 -17.49
CA GLY A 204 36.43 -25.82 -16.99
C GLY A 204 36.67 -27.32 -16.76
N ARG A 205 35.84 -27.91 -15.88
CA ARG A 205 35.82 -29.31 -15.37
C ARG A 205 37.00 -29.66 -14.44
N SER A 206 36.84 -30.32 -13.29
CA SER A 206 35.84 -31.28 -12.83
C SER A 206 35.68 -31.24 -11.31
N LEU A 207 34.54 -31.77 -10.84
CA LEU A 207 34.27 -32.15 -9.46
C LEU A 207 35.40 -33.02 -8.90
N GLU A 208 36.04 -32.58 -7.83
CA GLU A 208 36.62 -33.47 -6.81
C GLU A 208 36.48 -32.77 -5.46
N THR A 209 35.52 -33.23 -4.67
CA THR A 209 35.59 -33.09 -3.20
C THR A 209 36.56 -34.15 -2.70
N PRO A 210 37.52 -33.78 -1.85
CA PRO A 210 37.90 -34.66 -0.76
C PRO A 210 37.81 -33.85 0.53
N GLY A 211 36.94 -34.21 1.47
CA GLY A 211 37.09 -35.47 2.19
C GLY A 211 37.89 -35.17 3.45
N LYS A 212 37.17 -34.92 4.55
CA LYS A 212 37.71 -35.03 5.91
C LYS A 212 38.27 -36.47 6.05
N PRO A 213 39.49 -36.67 6.57
CA PRO A 213 39.59 -37.41 7.83
C PRO A 213 40.71 -36.91 8.78
N MET A 214 40.64 -37.46 10.00
CA MET A 214 41.37 -37.14 11.23
C MET A 214 42.79 -37.74 11.34
N ALA A 215 43.50 -37.30 12.40
CA ALA A 215 44.56 -37.97 13.20
C ALA A 215 46.02 -37.87 12.69
N LYS A 216 47.08 -37.70 13.49
CA LYS A 216 47.32 -37.72 14.96
C LYS A 216 48.77 -37.25 15.29
N GLU A 217 48.96 -36.53 16.41
CA GLU A 217 50.02 -36.59 17.48
C GLU A 217 51.55 -36.64 17.17
N PRO A 218 52.49 -36.55 18.16
CA PRO A 218 52.41 -36.29 19.63
C PRO A 218 53.47 -35.29 20.19
N MET A 219 53.38 -34.92 21.48
CA MET A 219 54.51 -34.95 22.45
C MET A 219 54.12 -34.55 23.89
N ASP A 220 54.40 -35.49 24.78
CA ASP A 220 54.83 -35.42 26.18
C ASP A 220 53.97 -34.91 27.36
N MET A 221 53.89 -35.87 28.31
CA MET A 221 53.48 -35.91 29.71
C MET A 221 54.45 -35.11 30.62
N PRO A 222 54.11 -34.75 31.89
CA PRO A 222 53.68 -35.73 32.90
C PRO A 222 52.61 -35.33 33.93
N ASP A 223 52.04 -36.41 34.48
CA ASP A 223 51.27 -36.58 35.72
C ASP A 223 52.02 -36.00 36.95
N PRO A 224 51.34 -35.52 38.02
CA PRO A 224 51.01 -36.46 39.09
C PRO A 224 49.72 -36.18 39.89
N ALA A 225 49.27 -37.24 40.55
CA ALA A 225 48.60 -37.29 41.87
C ALA A 225 47.07 -37.22 41.85
N ARG A 226 46.38 -38.36 41.98
CA ARG A 226 46.08 -39.15 43.20
C ARG A 226 44.78 -38.75 43.89
N ASN A 227 44.06 -39.82 44.21
CA ASN A 227 43.16 -40.03 45.34
C ASN A 227 41.68 -39.65 45.21
N THR A 228 40.92 -40.65 44.74
CA THR A 228 39.94 -41.46 45.51
C THR A 228 38.69 -40.82 46.12
N PRO A 229 37.63 -41.64 46.28
CA PRO A 229 36.23 -41.23 46.15
C PRO A 229 35.49 -41.22 47.49
N HIS A 230 34.22 -40.81 47.49
CA HIS A 230 33.17 -41.31 48.38
C HIS A 230 31.83 -41.06 47.67
N ASP A 231 31.17 -42.14 47.21
CA ASP A 231 29.98 -42.78 47.81
C ASP A 231 28.68 -42.04 47.47
#